data_AF-A0A4Y1ZRZ1-F1
#
_entry.id   AF-A0A4Y1ZRZ1-F1
#
_cell.length_a   1.000
_cell.length_b   1.000
_cell.length_c   1.000
_cell.angle_alpha   90.00
_cell.angle_beta   90.00
_cell.angle_gamma   90.00
#
_symmetry.space_group_name_H-M   'P 1'
#
loop_
_entity.id
_entity.type
_entity.pdbx_description
1 polymer ?
#
loop_
_entity_poly.entity_id
_entity_poly.type
_entity_poly.pdbx_seq_one_letter_code
_entity_poly.pdbx_strand_id
1 'polypeptide(L)'
;GWVKAHIGIKGNEIADTLAKAATPDRIPARLPFPKSFLKKQLLQLSLSRWQAEWDNGETGRSVCSIIPKISNKQLHWSRECIQFATGHGPFPSYLKRFGLHSTDNCRCGEIGNSLHYATRCPPTLSYHHKEPSPQFIVHWWKSALSRKPSRRNIDNLITFLATNEDLIKSQNSAPSHSCLEIDTSKDSPPRTRSSKNSQLSSKAH
;
A
#
# COMPACT_ATOMS: atom_id res chain seq x y z
N GLY A 1 29.82 -12.68 4.49
CA GLY A 1 29.27 -13.07 5.80
C GLY A 1 29.78 -12.12 6.86
N TRP A 2 29.03 -11.89 7.94
CA TRP A 2 29.47 -11.07 9.07
C TRP A 2 30.43 -11.85 9.98
N VAL A 3 31.42 -11.17 10.53
CA VAL A 3 32.47 -11.77 11.37
C VAL A 3 32.47 -11.07 12.72
N LYS A 4 32.48 -11.85 13.80
CA LYS A 4 32.39 -11.37 15.17
C LYS A 4 33.66 -10.61 15.58
N ALA A 5 33.52 -9.56 16.37
CA ALA A 5 34.65 -8.83 16.96
C ALA A 5 35.25 -9.59 18.16
N HIS A 6 36.51 -9.31 18.48
CA HIS A 6 37.21 -9.83 19.67
C HIS A 6 37.39 -11.34 19.71
N ILE A 7 37.55 -11.97 18.54
CA ILE A 7 37.88 -13.40 18.41
C ILE A 7 39.28 -13.62 17.83
N GLY A 8 40.12 -12.58 17.80
CA GLY A 8 41.53 -12.69 17.39
C GLY A 8 41.76 -12.63 15.88
N ILE A 9 40.77 -12.21 15.09
CA ILE A 9 40.94 -12.03 13.64
C ILE A 9 41.71 -10.75 13.40
N LYS A 10 42.98 -10.88 13.02
CA LYS A 10 43.97 -9.80 12.91
C LYS A 10 43.45 -8.56 12.20
N GLY A 11 42.78 -8.69 11.06
CA GLY A 11 42.21 -7.54 10.33
C GLY A 11 41.11 -6.80 11.08
N ASN A 12 40.26 -7.52 11.83
CA ASN A 12 39.17 -6.94 12.60
C ASN A 12 39.70 -6.25 13.89
N GLU A 13 40.70 -6.86 14.54
CA GLU A 13 41.36 -6.26 15.71
C GLU A 13 42.14 -4.99 15.33
N ILE A 14 42.82 -4.99 14.17
CA ILE A 14 43.50 -3.79 13.64
C ILE A 14 42.47 -2.70 13.35
N ALA A 15 41.36 -3.02 12.68
CA ALA A 15 40.31 -2.06 12.39
C ALA A 15 39.69 -1.46 13.68
N ASP A 16 39.42 -2.29 14.69
CA ASP A 16 38.89 -1.84 15.99
C ASP A 16 39.90 -0.99 16.76
N THR A 17 41.19 -1.35 16.72
CA THR A 17 42.28 -0.57 17.33
C THR A 17 42.40 0.80 16.66
N LEU A 18 42.36 0.86 15.33
CA LEU A 18 42.38 2.11 14.58
C LEU A 18 41.15 2.96 14.86
N ALA A 19 39.96 2.36 14.95
CA ALA A 19 38.73 3.07 15.30
C ALA A 19 38.79 3.67 16.72
N LYS A 20 39.34 2.93 17.69
CA LYS A 20 39.56 3.43 19.06
C LYS A 20 40.59 4.57 19.09
N ALA A 21 41.69 4.43 18.35
CA ALA A 21 42.73 5.46 18.25
C ALA A 21 42.25 6.74 17.55
N ALA A 22 41.31 6.62 16.61
CA ALA A 22 40.68 7.75 15.92
C ALA A 22 39.68 8.54 16.81
N THR A 23 39.37 8.04 18.01
CA THR A 23 38.60 8.76 19.04
C THR A 23 39.48 9.04 20.27
N PRO A 24 40.51 9.90 20.15
CA PRO A 24 41.48 10.13 21.23
C PRO A 24 40.85 10.77 22.47
N ASP A 25 39.83 11.61 22.28
CA ASP A 25 39.15 12.33 23.35
C ASP A 25 37.73 11.85 23.55
N ARG A 26 37.60 10.68 24.17
CA ARG A 26 36.32 10.23 24.72
C ARG A 26 36.06 10.92 26.06
N ILE A 27 36.11 12.25 26.10
CA ILE A 27 35.53 13.00 27.21
C ILE A 27 34.05 12.65 27.18
N PRO A 28 33.50 11.93 28.18
CA PRO A 28 32.07 11.73 28.23
C PRO A 28 31.52 13.13 28.39
N ALA A 29 30.92 13.70 27.35
CA ALA A 29 30.20 14.94 27.46
C ALA A 29 29.21 14.72 28.61
N ARG A 30 29.50 15.33 29.77
CA ARG A 30 28.61 15.31 30.92
C ARG A 30 27.45 16.19 30.51
N LEU A 31 26.48 15.55 29.85
CA LEU A 31 25.25 16.20 29.50
C LEU A 31 24.64 16.69 30.82
N PRO A 32 24.20 17.97 30.90
CA PRO A 32 23.58 18.51 32.10
C PRO A 32 22.29 17.76 32.48
N PHE A 33 21.78 16.91 31.58
CA PHE A 33 20.59 16.11 31.78
C PHE A 33 20.87 14.62 31.54
N PRO A 34 20.15 13.73 32.25
CA PRO A 34 20.16 12.30 31.95
C PRO A 34 19.75 12.03 30.50
N LYS A 35 20.36 11.01 29.87
CA LYS A 35 19.99 10.59 28.51
C LYS A 35 18.49 10.26 28.37
N SER A 36 17.86 9.75 29.43
CA SER A 36 16.42 9.47 29.47
C SER A 36 15.56 10.73 29.29
N PHE A 37 15.96 11.85 29.89
CA PHE A 37 15.29 13.14 29.74
C PHE A 37 15.35 13.61 28.28
N LEU A 38 16.53 13.58 27.68
CA LEU A 38 16.72 13.96 26.27
C LEU A 38 15.93 13.06 25.33
N LYS A 39 15.95 11.73 25.55
CA LYS A 39 15.15 10.77 24.78
C LYS A 39 13.66 11.06 24.89
N LYS A 40 13.16 11.41 26.08
CA LYS A 40 11.74 11.77 26.29
C LYS A 40 11.38 13.04 25.53
N GLN A 41 12.21 14.09 25.62
CA GLN A 41 12.01 15.35 24.88
C GLN A 41 11.96 15.11 23.37
N LEU A 42 12.93 14.36 22.83
CA LEU A 42 12.98 14.01 21.41
C LEU A 42 11.75 13.22 20.98
N LEU A 43 11.34 12.22 21.76
CA LEU A 43 10.13 11.44 21.46
C LEU A 43 8.88 12.33 21.42
N GLN A 44 8.74 13.27 22.37
CA GLN A 44 7.59 14.19 22.38
C GLN A 44 7.58 15.12 21.16
N LEU A 45 8.73 15.67 20.78
CA LEU A 45 8.85 16.49 19.57
C LEU A 45 8.54 15.69 18.31
N SER A 46 9.07 14.47 18.18
CA SER A 46 8.80 13.58 17.05
C SER A 46 7.32 13.21 16.96
N LEU A 47 6.67 12.87 18.08
CA LEU A 47 5.23 12.59 18.12
C LEU A 47 4.41 13.84 17.79
N SER A 48 4.79 15.02 18.27
CA SER A 48 4.05 16.24 17.94
C SER A 48 4.11 16.56 16.45
N ARG A 49 5.30 16.45 15.84
CA ARG A 49 5.48 16.66 14.40
C ARG A 49 4.72 15.61 13.59
N TRP A 50 4.86 14.34 13.94
CA TRP A 50 4.18 13.26 13.22
C TRP A 50 2.66 13.36 13.36
N GLN A 51 2.13 13.80 14.51
CA GLN A 51 0.70 14.06 14.68
C GLN A 51 0.23 15.20 13.75
N ALA A 52 1.00 16.28 13.63
CA ALA A 52 0.67 17.37 12.70
C ALA A 52 0.65 16.89 11.24
N GLU A 53 1.61 16.06 10.83
CA GLU A 53 1.62 15.44 9.50
C GLU A 53 0.42 14.49 9.32
N TRP A 54 0.05 13.73 10.35
CA TRP A 54 -1.08 12.81 10.33
C TRP A 54 -2.44 13.52 10.23
N ASP A 55 -2.60 14.65 10.92
CA ASP A 55 -3.83 15.44 10.93
C ASP A 55 -4.03 16.17 9.59
N ASN A 56 -2.96 16.72 9.01
CA ASN A 56 -3.00 17.55 7.81
C ASN A 56 -2.74 16.79 6.50
N GLY A 57 -2.22 15.56 6.56
CA GLY A 57 -1.91 14.77 5.37
C GLY A 57 -3.16 14.32 4.60
N GLU A 58 -3.06 14.21 3.29
CA GLU A 58 -4.18 13.82 2.41
C GLU A 58 -4.30 12.29 2.22
N THR A 59 -3.22 11.55 2.46
CA THR A 59 -3.18 10.10 2.27
C THR A 59 -3.58 9.35 3.54
N GLY A 60 -4.15 8.14 3.39
CA GLY A 60 -4.43 7.27 4.54
C GLY A 60 -5.59 7.74 5.44
N ARG A 61 -6.44 8.66 4.96
CA ARG A 61 -7.53 9.28 5.74
C ARG A 61 -8.48 8.28 6.39
N SER A 62 -8.77 7.15 5.72
CA SER A 62 -9.58 6.07 6.29
C SER A 62 -8.98 5.52 7.58
N VAL A 63 -7.67 5.34 7.61
CA VAL A 63 -6.92 4.89 8.80
C VAL A 63 -6.84 6.01 9.83
N CYS A 64 -6.65 7.27 9.43
CA CYS A 64 -6.69 8.43 10.33
C CYS A 64 -8.01 8.50 11.12
N SER A 65 -9.15 8.21 10.48
CA SER A 65 -10.45 8.18 11.17
C SER A 65 -10.53 7.11 12.27
N ILE A 66 -9.80 6.01 12.10
CA ILE A 66 -9.76 4.88 13.04
C ILE A 66 -8.75 5.17 14.17
N ILE A 67 -7.56 5.64 13.82
CA ILE A 67 -6.46 5.99 14.73
C ILE A 67 -6.17 7.49 14.60
N PRO A 68 -6.99 8.37 15.21
CA PRO A 68 -6.81 9.81 15.05
C PRO A 68 -5.60 10.35 15.82
N LYS A 69 -5.21 9.68 16.90
CA LYS A 69 -4.04 10.06 17.71
C LYS A 69 -2.93 9.04 17.53
N ILE A 70 -1.80 9.50 17.01
CA ILE A 70 -0.61 8.66 16.92
C ILE A 70 -0.03 8.41 18.30
N SER A 71 0.60 7.27 18.47
CA SER A 71 1.30 6.94 19.71
C SER A 71 2.48 6.03 19.41
N ASN A 72 3.41 5.94 20.35
CA ASN A 72 4.49 4.96 20.30
C ASN A 72 4.06 3.55 20.76
N LYS A 73 2.77 3.33 21.05
CA LYS A 73 2.25 2.03 21.44
C LYS A 73 1.89 1.23 20.20
N GLN A 74 2.34 -0.02 20.15
CA GLN A 74 1.97 -0.94 19.09
C GLN A 74 0.48 -1.33 19.23
N LEU A 75 -0.26 -1.30 18.13
CA LEU A 75 -1.69 -1.64 18.12
C LEU A 75 -1.96 -3.16 18.13
N HIS A 76 -0.90 -3.99 18.13
CA HIS A 76 -0.96 -5.46 18.07
C HIS A 76 -1.94 -5.98 17.01
N TRP A 77 -2.05 -5.28 15.88
CA TRP A 77 -2.80 -5.75 14.72
C TRP A 77 -1.98 -6.79 13.97
N SER A 78 -2.66 -7.85 13.53
CA SER A 78 -2.12 -8.81 12.58
C SER A 78 -1.85 -8.13 11.23
N ARG A 79 -1.10 -8.82 10.37
CA ARG A 79 -0.89 -8.37 8.99
C ARG A 79 -2.23 -8.22 8.26
N GLU A 80 -3.15 -9.14 8.48
CA GLU A 80 -4.47 -9.21 7.86
C GLU A 80 -5.34 -8.04 8.32
N CYS A 81 -5.35 -7.72 9.62
CA CYS A 81 -6.02 -6.52 10.14
C CYS A 81 -5.46 -5.23 9.53
N ILE A 82 -4.14 -5.14 9.34
CA ILE A 82 -3.51 -3.99 8.67
C ILE A 82 -3.97 -3.91 7.21
N GLN A 83 -3.95 -5.02 6.47
CA GLN A 83 -4.43 -5.06 5.09
C GLN A 83 -5.91 -4.65 4.99
N PHE A 84 -6.74 -5.14 5.90
CA PHE A 84 -8.16 -4.81 5.98
C PHE A 84 -8.40 -3.32 6.23
N ALA A 85 -7.72 -2.74 7.23
CA ALA A 85 -7.89 -1.33 7.61
C ALA A 85 -7.37 -0.36 6.55
N THR A 86 -6.25 -0.69 5.91
CA THR A 86 -5.64 0.16 4.87
C THR A 86 -6.25 -0.06 3.50
N GLY A 87 -6.88 -1.22 3.26
CA GLY A 87 -7.27 -1.65 1.93
C GLY A 87 -6.11 -2.19 1.10
N HIS A 88 -4.92 -2.43 1.66
CA HIS A 88 -3.73 -2.95 0.94
C HIS A 88 -3.69 -4.49 0.88
N GLY A 89 -4.83 -5.10 0.58
CA GLY A 89 -5.04 -6.55 0.64
C GLY A 89 -5.33 -7.19 -0.72
N PRO A 90 -5.83 -8.44 -0.72
CA PRO A 90 -6.30 -9.14 -1.91
C PRO A 90 -7.65 -8.60 -2.41
N PHE A 91 -7.76 -7.27 -2.55
CA PHE A 91 -8.99 -6.58 -2.94
C PHE A 91 -8.89 -6.12 -4.39
N PRO A 92 -9.85 -6.46 -5.28
CA PRO A 92 -9.89 -5.95 -6.65
C PRO A 92 -9.66 -4.43 -6.75
N SER A 93 -10.27 -3.64 -5.85
CA SER A 93 -10.10 -2.17 -5.85
C SER A 93 -8.66 -1.72 -5.64
N TYR A 94 -7.93 -2.42 -4.76
CA TYR A 94 -6.52 -2.17 -4.53
C TYR A 94 -5.68 -2.63 -5.72
N LEU A 95 -5.92 -3.84 -6.21
CA LEU A 95 -5.11 -4.44 -7.26
C LEU A 95 -5.23 -3.70 -8.59
N LYS A 96 -6.43 -3.21 -8.94
CA LYS A 96 -6.64 -2.33 -10.09
C LYS A 96 -5.81 -1.05 -9.99
N ARG A 97 -5.80 -0.41 -8.82
CA ARG A 97 -5.02 0.81 -8.57
C ARG A 97 -3.52 0.61 -8.79
N PHE A 98 -3.02 -0.60 -8.56
CA PHE A 98 -1.61 -0.97 -8.77
C PHE A 98 -1.34 -1.65 -10.13
N GLY A 99 -2.32 -1.70 -11.02
CA GLY A 99 -2.16 -2.30 -12.36
C GLY A 99 -2.01 -3.83 -12.34
N LEU A 100 -2.34 -4.48 -11.23
CA LEU A 100 -2.29 -5.94 -11.08
C LEU A 100 -3.61 -6.62 -11.47
N HIS A 101 -4.67 -5.84 -11.65
CA HIS A 101 -5.98 -6.32 -12.05
C HIS A 101 -6.63 -5.34 -13.03
N SER A 102 -7.44 -5.86 -13.96
CA SER A 102 -8.14 -5.06 -14.98
C SER A 102 -9.36 -4.32 -14.41
N THR A 103 -10.04 -4.94 -13.44
CA THR A 103 -11.28 -4.44 -12.82
C THR A 103 -11.13 -4.29 -11.31
N ASP A 104 -11.93 -3.41 -10.72
CA ASP A 104 -12.07 -3.20 -9.28
C ASP A 104 -13.31 -3.91 -8.73
N ASN A 105 -13.99 -4.67 -9.58
CA ASN A 105 -15.22 -5.37 -9.25
C ASN A 105 -14.91 -6.73 -8.62
N CYS A 106 -15.68 -7.06 -7.60
CA CYS A 106 -15.88 -8.41 -7.11
C CYS A 106 -16.67 -9.21 -8.15
N ARG A 107 -16.57 -10.55 -8.10
CA ARG A 107 -17.41 -11.46 -8.91
C ARG A 107 -18.91 -11.17 -8.81
N CYS A 108 -19.40 -10.63 -7.69
CA CYS A 108 -20.81 -10.27 -7.53
C CYS A 108 -21.20 -8.94 -8.20
N GLY A 109 -20.29 -8.27 -8.92
CA GLY A 109 -20.55 -7.04 -9.67
C GLY A 109 -20.24 -5.73 -8.93
N GLU A 110 -20.22 -5.75 -7.60
CA GLU A 110 -19.90 -4.58 -6.75
C GLU A 110 -18.40 -4.31 -6.65
N ILE A 111 -18.01 -3.11 -6.19
CA ILE A 111 -16.59 -2.78 -5.94
C ILE A 111 -16.03 -3.71 -4.86
N GLY A 112 -15.01 -4.49 -5.22
CA GLY A 112 -14.32 -5.43 -4.35
C GLY A 112 -13.35 -4.74 -3.40
N ASN A 113 -13.87 -4.05 -2.38
CA ASN A 113 -13.11 -3.43 -1.29
C ASN A 113 -13.31 -4.17 0.05
N SER A 114 -12.52 -3.81 1.06
CA SER A 114 -12.56 -4.46 2.38
C SER A 114 -13.93 -4.40 3.05
N LEU A 115 -14.61 -3.26 2.99
CA LEU A 115 -15.94 -3.10 3.58
C LEU A 115 -16.95 -4.04 2.92
N HIS A 116 -16.97 -4.09 1.58
CA HIS A 116 -17.87 -4.95 0.80
C HIS A 116 -17.75 -6.43 1.21
N TYR A 117 -16.53 -6.96 1.28
CA TYR A 117 -16.30 -8.35 1.69
C TYR A 117 -16.66 -8.62 3.15
N ALA A 118 -16.57 -7.60 4.01
CA ALA A 118 -16.92 -7.75 5.42
C ALA A 118 -18.40 -7.56 5.73
N THR A 119 -19.25 -7.11 4.79
CA THR A 119 -20.65 -6.77 5.12
C THR A 119 -21.71 -7.22 4.12
N ARG A 120 -21.38 -7.40 2.84
CA ARG A 120 -22.40 -7.57 1.78
C ARG A 120 -22.10 -8.67 0.77
N CYS A 121 -20.83 -9.01 0.57
CA CYS A 121 -20.42 -9.93 -0.49
C CYS A 121 -20.97 -11.35 -0.27
N PRO A 122 -21.78 -11.92 -1.19
CA PRO A 122 -22.37 -13.24 -0.98
C PRO A 122 -21.35 -14.37 -0.76
N PRO A 123 -20.22 -14.45 -1.49
CA PRO A 123 -19.15 -15.42 -1.23
C PRO A 123 -18.53 -15.40 0.16
N THR A 124 -18.68 -14.31 0.93
CA THR A 124 -18.02 -14.15 2.25
C THR A 124 -19.02 -14.06 3.40
N LEU A 125 -20.25 -14.56 3.22
CA LEU A 125 -21.34 -14.47 4.19
C LEU A 125 -20.95 -14.95 5.60
N SER A 126 -20.14 -16.00 5.71
CA SER A 126 -19.67 -16.56 6.99
C SER A 126 -18.77 -15.60 7.78
N TYR A 127 -18.20 -14.60 7.13
CA TYR A 127 -17.30 -13.61 7.72
C TYR A 127 -17.96 -12.25 7.92
N HIS A 128 -19.27 -12.13 7.63
CA HIS A 128 -19.92 -10.83 7.69
C HIS A 128 -20.01 -10.27 9.11
N HIS A 129 -19.66 -9.00 9.20
CA HIS A 129 -20.05 -8.13 10.29
C HIS A 129 -21.37 -7.44 9.91
N LYS A 130 -22.13 -7.01 10.92
CA LYS A 130 -23.33 -6.19 10.69
C LYS A 130 -22.98 -4.97 9.85
N GLU A 131 -23.69 -4.77 8.74
CA GLU A 131 -23.45 -3.63 7.87
C GLU A 131 -23.66 -2.30 8.62
N PRO A 132 -22.71 -1.36 8.53
CA PRO A 132 -22.86 -0.06 9.17
C PRO A 132 -23.77 0.87 8.38
N SER A 133 -24.56 1.68 9.08
CA SER A 133 -25.11 2.90 8.49
C SER A 133 -23.97 3.88 8.19
N PRO A 134 -24.05 4.69 7.10
CA PRO A 134 -23.00 5.63 6.71
C PRO A 134 -22.54 6.54 7.86
N GLN A 135 -23.46 7.02 8.69
CA GLN A 135 -23.16 7.90 9.83
C GLN A 135 -22.32 7.23 10.93
N PHE A 136 -22.28 5.89 10.98
CA PHE A 136 -21.57 5.10 11.99
C PHE A 136 -20.38 4.32 11.42
N ILE A 137 -19.97 4.59 10.17
CA ILE A 137 -18.90 3.84 9.50
C ILE A 137 -17.59 3.84 10.30
N VAL A 138 -17.18 5.00 10.86
CA VAL A 138 -15.94 5.12 11.63
C VAL A 138 -16.02 4.30 12.93
N HIS A 139 -17.17 4.35 13.62
CA HIS A 139 -17.39 3.55 14.84
C HIS A 139 -17.36 2.06 14.52
N TRP A 140 -17.94 1.66 13.40
CA TRP A 140 -17.91 0.28 12.93
C TRP A 140 -16.47 -0.20 12.70
N TRP A 141 -15.64 0.57 12.01
CA TRP A 141 -14.22 0.23 11.80
C TRP A 141 -13.46 0.07 13.12
N LYS A 142 -13.67 1.00 14.05
CA LYS A 142 -13.07 0.92 15.39
C LYS A 142 -13.49 -0.35 16.11
N SER A 143 -14.77 -0.68 16.10
CA SER A 143 -15.30 -1.90 16.73
C SER A 143 -14.72 -3.16 16.08
N ALA A 144 -14.71 -3.20 14.75
CA ALA A 144 -14.23 -4.32 13.94
C ALA A 144 -12.75 -4.65 14.24
N LEU A 145 -11.92 -3.62 14.42
CA LEU A 145 -10.48 -3.74 14.66
C LEU A 145 -10.07 -3.76 16.14
N SER A 146 -10.99 -3.50 17.08
CA SER A 146 -10.68 -3.50 18.51
C SER A 146 -10.89 -4.87 19.16
N ARG A 147 -12.00 -5.55 18.85
CA ARG A 147 -12.41 -6.78 19.54
C ARG A 147 -11.62 -7.99 19.03
N LYS A 148 -11.06 -8.81 19.94
CA LYS A 148 -10.27 -10.01 19.56
C LYS A 148 -11.03 -10.99 18.64
N PRO A 149 -12.29 -11.40 18.91
CA PRO A 149 -13.03 -12.30 18.01
C PRO A 149 -13.27 -11.67 16.64
N SER A 150 -13.52 -10.35 16.61
CA SER A 150 -13.72 -9.59 15.38
C SER A 150 -12.46 -9.56 14.53
N ARG A 151 -11.31 -9.29 15.15
CA ARG A 151 -10.00 -9.36 14.46
C ARG A 151 -9.72 -10.75 13.91
N ARG A 152 -9.99 -11.81 14.68
CA ARG A 152 -9.82 -13.18 14.20
C ARG A 152 -10.72 -13.49 12.99
N ASN A 153 -11.94 -12.97 12.99
CA ASN A 153 -12.84 -13.10 11.85
C ASN A 153 -12.30 -12.35 10.61
N ILE A 154 -11.76 -11.14 10.80
CA ILE A 154 -11.07 -10.39 9.74
C ILE A 154 -9.84 -11.16 9.23
N ASP A 155 -9.03 -11.73 10.12
CA ASP A 155 -7.86 -12.51 9.74
C ASP A 155 -8.26 -13.70 8.84
N ASN A 156 -9.31 -14.42 9.24
CA ASN A 156 -9.86 -15.52 8.46
C ASN A 156 -10.43 -15.05 7.11
N LEU A 157 -11.11 -13.90 7.08
CA LEU A 157 -11.62 -13.31 5.85
C LEU A 157 -10.48 -13.01 4.88
N ILE A 158 -9.46 -12.26 5.30
CA ILE A 158 -8.33 -11.89 4.44
C ILE A 158 -7.60 -13.14 3.95
N THR A 159 -7.41 -14.13 4.82
CA THR A 159 -6.81 -15.41 4.45
C THR A 159 -7.66 -16.13 3.39
N PHE A 160 -8.97 -16.17 3.57
CA PHE A 160 -9.90 -16.74 2.59
C PHE A 160 -9.81 -16.02 1.25
N LEU A 161 -9.79 -14.68 1.24
CA LEU A 161 -9.66 -13.88 0.02
C LEU A 161 -8.34 -14.16 -0.72
N ALA A 162 -7.24 -14.30 0.02
CA ALA A 162 -5.92 -14.56 -0.55
C ALA A 162 -5.79 -15.97 -1.15
N THR A 163 -6.40 -16.98 -0.52
CA THR A 163 -6.32 -18.37 -0.98
C THR A 163 -7.34 -18.70 -2.08
N ASN A 164 -8.41 -17.91 -2.21
CA ASN A 164 -9.51 -18.15 -3.15
C ASN A 164 -9.64 -17.03 -4.18
N GLU A 165 -8.51 -16.49 -4.62
CA GLU A 165 -8.44 -15.38 -5.57
C GLU A 165 -9.31 -15.63 -6.82
N ASP A 166 -9.18 -16.80 -7.44
CA ASP A 166 -9.94 -17.17 -8.64
C ASP A 166 -11.46 -17.18 -8.41
N LEU A 167 -11.91 -17.56 -7.21
CA LEU A 167 -13.33 -17.62 -6.87
C LEU A 167 -13.93 -16.25 -6.60
N ILE A 168 -13.09 -15.24 -6.36
CA ILE A 168 -13.50 -13.97 -5.79
C ILE A 168 -13.31 -12.82 -6.77
N LYS A 169 -12.26 -12.88 -7.59
CA LYS A 169 -11.99 -11.92 -8.65
C LYS A 169 -12.67 -12.39 -9.94
N SER A 170 -13.29 -11.47 -10.67
CA SER A 170 -13.91 -11.77 -11.96
C SER A 170 -12.86 -12.23 -12.97
N GLN A 171 -13.05 -13.39 -13.60
CA GLN A 171 -12.26 -13.78 -14.77
C GLN A 171 -12.47 -12.75 -15.89
N ASN A 172 -11.37 -12.31 -16.50
CA ASN A 172 -11.41 -11.54 -17.73
C ASN A 172 -12.05 -12.40 -18.83
N SER A 173 -13.21 -12.01 -19.36
CA SER A 173 -13.50 -12.32 -20.76
C SER A 173 -12.58 -11.42 -21.60
N ALA A 174 -11.54 -12.00 -22.20
CA ALA A 174 -10.83 -11.33 -23.29
C ALA A 174 -11.85 -10.94 -24.38
N PRO A 175 -11.66 -9.81 -25.11
CA PRO A 175 -12.45 -9.56 -26.29
C PRO A 175 -12.14 -10.66 -27.30
N SER A 176 -13.16 -11.42 -27.70
CA SER A 176 -13.07 -12.33 -28.83
C SER A 176 -12.79 -11.52 -30.09
N HIS A 177 -11.51 -11.36 -30.44
CA HIS A 177 -11.11 -11.04 -31.80
C HIS A 177 -11.40 -12.26 -32.68
N SER A 178 -12.66 -12.41 -33.06
CA SER A 178 -13.04 -13.13 -34.26
C SER A 178 -12.61 -12.28 -35.45
N CYS A 179 -11.35 -12.43 -35.88
CA CYS A 179 -10.96 -12.03 -37.22
C CYS A 179 -11.58 -13.05 -38.19
N LEU A 180 -12.74 -12.70 -38.75
CA LEU A 180 -13.16 -13.25 -40.03
C LEU A 180 -12.43 -12.46 -41.11
N GLU A 181 -11.43 -13.09 -41.72
CA GLU A 181 -10.92 -12.66 -43.02
C GLU A 181 -12.06 -12.80 -44.04
N ILE A 182 -12.49 -11.68 -44.61
CA ILE A 182 -13.18 -11.67 -45.89
C ILE A 182 -12.30 -10.85 -46.83
N ASP A 183 -11.59 -11.59 -47.67
CA ASP A 183 -10.86 -11.10 -48.82
C ASP A 183 -11.85 -10.84 -49.96
N THR A 184 -12.03 -9.57 -50.32
CA THR A 184 -12.65 -9.19 -51.60
C THR A 184 -11.90 -8.02 -52.22
N SER A 185 -10.86 -8.37 -52.98
CA SER A 185 -10.33 -7.55 -54.07
C SER A 185 -11.41 -7.31 -55.13
N LYS A 186 -11.75 -6.03 -55.42
CA LYS A 186 -11.74 -5.44 -56.77
C LYS A 186 -12.25 -3.99 -56.82
N ASP A 187 -11.57 -3.24 -57.69
CA ASP A 187 -11.96 -2.03 -58.41
C ASP A 187 -11.85 -0.65 -57.73
N SER A 188 -10.76 0.06 -58.09
CA SER A 188 -10.67 1.52 -58.07
C SER A 188 -10.30 2.03 -59.48
N PRO A 189 -10.98 3.05 -60.03
CA PRO A 189 -10.48 3.86 -61.13
C PRO A 189 -9.95 5.23 -60.63
N PRO A 190 -9.25 6.02 -61.48
CA PRO A 190 -7.92 6.53 -61.14
C PRO A 190 -7.85 8.00 -60.68
N ARG A 191 -6.71 8.30 -60.05
CA ARG A 191 -6.20 9.65 -59.75
C ARG A 191 -6.07 10.52 -61.00
N THR A 192 -6.59 11.74 -60.95
CA THR A 192 -6.08 12.87 -61.73
C THR A 192 -5.04 13.66 -60.95
N ARG A 193 -3.90 13.84 -61.61
CA ARG A 193 -2.72 14.60 -61.23
C ARG A 193 -3.00 16.10 -61.38
N SER A 194 -2.59 16.90 -60.39
CA SER A 194 -2.19 18.29 -60.66
C SER A 194 -1.03 18.67 -59.76
N SER A 195 0.08 18.92 -60.44
CA SER A 195 1.33 19.44 -59.93
C SER A 195 1.16 20.93 -59.60
N LYS A 196 1.77 21.39 -58.50
CA LYS A 196 2.51 22.66 -58.47
C LYS A 196 3.53 22.64 -57.34
N ASN A 197 4.78 22.69 -57.77
CA ASN A 197 5.98 23.01 -56.98
C ASN A 197 5.97 24.49 -56.55
N SER A 198 6.51 24.77 -55.36
CA SER A 198 7.49 25.85 -55.09
C SER A 198 7.78 25.87 -53.57
N GLN A 199 8.96 25.41 -53.13
CA GLN A 199 10.09 26.24 -52.65
C GLN A 199 9.84 26.94 -51.30
N LEU A 200 10.49 26.47 -50.22
CA LEU A 200 11.75 26.96 -49.62
C LEU A 200 11.55 28.14 -48.63
N SER A 201 11.84 27.91 -47.34
CA SER A 201 13.01 28.52 -46.67
C SER A 201 12.89 28.51 -45.13
N SER A 202 14.07 28.28 -44.54
CA SER A 202 14.53 28.31 -43.15
C SER A 202 14.31 29.63 -42.38
N LYS A 203 14.21 29.54 -41.04
CA LYS A 203 14.94 30.26 -39.95
C LYS A 203 14.03 30.47 -38.73
N ALA A 204 14.34 29.89 -37.57
CA ALA A 204 15.26 30.37 -36.52
C ALA A 204 14.73 31.62 -35.78
N HIS A 205 14.19 31.40 -34.57
CA HIS A 205 14.55 32.06 -33.31
C HIS A 205 13.96 31.28 -32.13
#